data_AF-A0A4P6ZLT1-F1
#
_entry.id   AF-A0A4P6ZLT1-F1
#
_cell.length_a   1.000
_cell.length_b   1.000
_cell.length_c   1.000
_cell.angle_alpha   90.00
_cell.angle_beta   90.00
_cell.angle_gamma   90.00
#
_symmetry.space_group_name_H-M   'P 1'
#
loop_
_entity.id
_entity.type
_entity.pdbx_description
1 polymer ?
#
loop_
_entity_poly.entity_id
_entity_poly.type
_entity_poly.pdbx_seq_one_letter_code
_entity_poly.pdbx_strand_id
1 'polypeptide(L)'
;MANYKIKVQDVTKEYDLFKTQSDKLKSFFALSENVPKFWALMGVSFEVKSGETLGIIGVNGSGKSTISSIISGIIPQTTGYVDVRGDTSIVAIGAGLKKNLTGRENIRLKSLMQGLTNKQIDDMMDDIVNFADIGDFVDQPVKSYSTGMRSRLGFSIAVHVNPDILIIDEALSVGDDTFYQKCLDYIQKFKTENKTIIFVSHNLHQIRLLCDKVAWINYGVLRDIGPTKQVTDEYQHFTNWFKSLSRPNKKKFQHDKRKIRENFDIHAYQRKIARQTQKEHPKEHRVRAKVRKLFYGSVISEKMSLSNKLLAVFLMILILVFCFVNLSGYSFSYFLNNPTSVSHPSKILKVPNNQTHSDRVGPGRK
;
A
#
# COMPACT_ATOMS: atom_id res chain seq x y z
N MET A 1 0.59 27.75 -15.69
CA MET A 1 0.04 26.58 -14.96
C MET A 1 1.21 25.75 -14.45
N ALA A 2 1.13 25.18 -13.24
CA ALA A 2 2.27 24.49 -12.63
C ALA A 2 2.74 23.31 -13.52
N ASN A 3 4.02 23.38 -13.95
CA ASN A 3 4.64 22.48 -14.93
C ASN A 3 5.18 21.20 -14.25
N TYR A 4 4.27 20.39 -13.70
CA TYR A 4 4.60 19.09 -13.12
C TYR A 4 3.56 18.02 -13.50
N LYS A 5 4.01 16.77 -13.60
CA LYS A 5 3.20 15.55 -13.71
C LYS A 5 3.01 14.89 -12.33
N ILE A 6 4.03 14.98 -11.48
CA ILE A 6 4.02 14.46 -10.10
C ILE A 6 4.58 15.54 -9.17
N LYS A 7 3.87 15.81 -8.07
CA LYS A 7 4.32 16.71 -7.00
C LYS A 7 4.21 16.01 -5.67
N VAL A 8 5.34 15.93 -4.97
CA VAL A 8 5.46 15.40 -3.61
C VAL A 8 5.91 16.57 -2.73
N GLN A 9 5.16 16.87 -1.69
CA GLN A 9 5.45 18.02 -0.82
C GLN A 9 5.31 17.66 0.66
N ASP A 10 6.44 17.74 1.36
CA ASP A 10 6.63 17.49 2.79
C ASP A 10 6.03 16.15 3.24
N VAL A 11 6.16 15.13 2.38
CA VAL A 11 5.55 13.83 2.59
C VAL A 11 6.27 13.07 3.69
N THR A 12 5.47 12.58 4.64
CA THR A 12 5.94 11.72 5.72
C THR A 12 5.17 10.41 5.71
N LYS A 13 5.80 9.35 6.21
CA LYS A 13 5.14 8.06 6.41
C LYS A 13 5.63 7.43 7.70
N GLU A 14 4.70 7.20 8.61
CA GLU A 14 4.89 6.49 9.86
C GLU A 14 4.34 5.06 9.71
N TYR A 15 5.03 4.09 10.32
CA TYR A 15 4.55 2.72 10.49
C TYR A 15 4.57 2.37 11.97
N ASP A 16 3.51 1.69 12.40
CA ASP A 16 3.43 1.08 13.73
C ASP A 16 4.16 -0.27 13.72
N LEU A 17 5.10 -0.46 14.65
CA LEU A 17 5.84 -1.71 14.84
C LEU A 17 5.09 -2.61 15.82
N PHE A 18 4.00 -3.23 15.36
CA PHE A 18 3.33 -4.28 16.12
C PHE A 18 4.19 -5.54 16.19
N LYS A 19 4.39 -6.09 17.39
CA LYS A 19 5.09 -7.37 17.55
C LYS A 19 4.18 -8.56 17.21
N THR A 20 2.88 -8.44 17.49
CA THR A 20 1.89 -9.50 17.29
C THR A 20 0.55 -8.97 16.77
N GLN A 21 -0.27 -9.85 16.18
CA GLN A 21 -1.64 -9.50 15.74
C GLN A 21 -2.56 -9.12 16.92
N SER A 22 -2.34 -9.71 18.10
CA SER A 22 -3.10 -9.37 19.31
C SER A 22 -2.79 -7.96 19.81
N ASP A 23 -1.56 -7.45 19.66
CA ASP A 23 -1.21 -6.06 19.96
C ASP A 23 -1.98 -5.08 19.07
N LYS A 24 -2.21 -5.43 17.80
CA LYS A 24 -3.01 -4.64 16.86
C LYS A 24 -4.47 -4.53 17.32
N LEU A 25 -5.07 -5.64 17.78
CA LEU A 25 -6.42 -5.64 18.33
C LEU A 25 -6.51 -4.84 19.64
N LYS A 26 -5.54 -5.00 20.55
CA LYS A 26 -5.51 -4.22 21.81
C LYS A 26 -5.36 -2.72 21.56
N SER A 27 -4.54 -2.31 20.58
CA SER A 27 -4.40 -0.92 20.16
C SER A 27 -5.70 -0.35 19.59
N PHE A 28 -6.42 -1.14 18.79
CA PHE A 28 -7.73 -0.75 18.25
C PHE A 28 -8.75 -0.43 19.35
N PHE A 29 -8.78 -1.23 20.43
CA PHE A 29 -9.64 -1.00 21.60
C PHE A 29 -9.06 -0.01 22.62
N ALA A 30 -7.97 0.69 22.30
CA ALA A 30 -7.27 1.61 23.20
C ALA A 30 -6.83 0.98 24.55
N LEU A 31 -6.66 -0.35 24.58
CA LEU A 31 -6.26 -1.14 25.75
C LEU A 31 -4.73 -1.32 25.87
N SER A 32 -3.95 -0.81 24.92
CA SER A 32 -2.49 -0.97 24.86
C SER A 32 -1.74 0.36 24.88
N GLU A 33 -0.64 0.39 25.62
CA GLU A 33 0.38 1.45 25.62
C GLU A 33 1.10 1.61 24.27
N ASN A 34 1.81 2.75 24.15
CA ASN A 34 2.62 3.25 23.03
C ASN A 34 3.26 2.14 22.17
N VAL A 35 2.62 1.84 21.04
CA VAL A 35 3.20 1.00 20.00
C VAL A 35 4.46 1.70 19.48
N PRO A 36 5.63 1.03 19.46
CA PRO A 36 6.83 1.64 18.92
C PRO A 36 6.59 2.04 17.46
N LYS A 37 6.97 3.27 17.12
CA LYS A 37 6.72 3.83 15.80
C LYS A 37 8.01 4.02 15.03
N PHE A 38 7.89 4.01 13.72
CA PHE A 38 9.01 4.18 12.82
C PHE A 38 8.65 5.05 11.64
N TRP A 39 9.41 6.12 11.43
CA TRP A 39 9.23 7.00 10.29
C TRP A 39 9.98 6.45 9.06
N ALA A 40 9.22 5.92 8.11
CA ALA A 40 9.71 5.50 6.80
C ALA A 40 10.19 6.68 5.95
N LEU A 41 9.43 7.79 5.98
CA LEU A 41 9.73 9.05 5.29
C LEU A 41 9.54 10.22 6.26
N MET A 42 10.43 11.22 6.19
CA MET A 42 10.54 12.33 7.13
C MET A 42 10.60 13.68 6.39
N GLY A 43 9.61 13.94 5.54
CA GLY A 43 9.46 15.24 4.88
C GLY A 43 10.14 15.29 3.51
N VAL A 44 9.74 14.37 2.63
CA VAL A 44 10.25 14.29 1.26
C VAL A 44 9.47 15.26 0.37
N SER A 45 10.20 16.07 -0.40
CA SER A 45 9.63 17.08 -1.31
C SER A 45 10.36 17.08 -2.64
N PHE A 46 9.65 16.88 -3.76
CA PHE A 46 10.18 16.99 -5.12
C PHE A 46 9.05 17.09 -6.15
N GLU A 47 9.40 17.52 -7.37
CA GLU A 47 8.50 17.57 -8.52
C GLU A 47 9.14 16.83 -9.71
N VAL A 48 8.30 16.16 -10.50
CA VAL A 48 8.67 15.49 -11.75
C VAL A 48 7.85 16.06 -12.89
N LYS A 49 8.51 16.42 -13.99
CA LYS A 49 7.85 16.96 -15.18
C LYS A 49 7.26 15.84 -16.06
N SER A 50 6.33 16.20 -16.94
CA SER A 50 5.86 15.28 -17.98
C SER A 50 7.04 14.85 -18.87
N GLY A 51 7.10 13.58 -19.24
CA GLY A 51 8.18 13.01 -20.05
C GLY A 51 9.52 12.80 -19.34
N GLU A 52 9.68 13.26 -18.10
CA GLU A 52 10.90 13.09 -17.32
C GLU A 52 10.98 11.69 -16.70
N THR A 53 12.14 11.04 -16.80
CA THR A 53 12.44 9.81 -16.05
C THR A 53 13.20 10.16 -14.77
N LEU A 54 12.55 9.96 -13.61
CA LEU A 54 13.14 10.13 -12.29
C LEU A 54 13.66 8.79 -11.75
N GLY A 55 14.97 8.71 -11.51
CA GLY A 55 15.58 7.63 -10.75
C GLY A 55 15.45 7.85 -9.24
N ILE A 56 15.06 6.85 -8.46
CA ILE A 56 15.09 6.91 -6.99
C ILE A 56 16.14 5.93 -6.47
N ILE A 57 17.18 6.47 -5.84
CA ILE A 57 18.31 5.69 -5.32
C ILE A 57 18.46 5.82 -3.80
N GLY A 58 19.20 4.89 -3.21
CA GLY A 58 19.42 4.84 -1.77
C GLY A 58 19.67 3.42 -1.26
N VAL A 59 20.20 3.33 -0.04
CA VAL A 59 20.46 2.04 0.62
C VAL A 59 19.17 1.28 0.92
N ASN A 60 19.28 -0.02 1.23
CA ASN A 60 18.14 -0.82 1.65
C ASN A 60 17.51 -0.23 2.93
N GLY A 61 16.17 -0.16 2.95
CA GLY A 61 15.43 0.46 4.04
C GLY A 61 15.48 1.99 4.08
N SER A 62 15.96 2.66 3.02
CA SER A 62 15.98 4.13 2.96
C SER A 62 14.61 4.77 2.73
N GLY A 63 13.62 4.03 2.23
CA GLY A 63 12.26 4.54 1.97
C GLY A 63 11.86 4.60 0.48
N LYS A 64 12.69 4.10 -0.45
CA LYS A 64 12.43 4.12 -1.90
C LYS A 64 11.09 3.48 -2.28
N SER A 65 10.86 2.23 -1.87
CA SER A 65 9.61 1.52 -2.15
C SER A 65 8.41 2.13 -1.43
N THR A 66 8.63 2.80 -0.29
CA THR A 66 7.56 3.54 0.41
C THR A 66 7.12 4.75 -0.41
N ILE A 67 8.06 5.57 -0.92
CA ILE A 67 7.68 6.73 -1.72
C ILE A 67 7.09 6.33 -3.08
N SER A 68 7.60 5.26 -3.71
CA SER A 68 7.04 4.76 -4.96
C SER A 68 5.61 4.25 -4.77
N SER A 69 5.34 3.53 -3.67
CA SER A 69 3.99 3.05 -3.32
C SER A 69 3.00 4.17 -2.98
N ILE A 70 3.50 5.29 -2.42
CA ILE A 70 2.69 6.49 -2.17
C ILE A 70 2.33 7.16 -3.49
N ILE A 71 3.30 7.33 -4.39
CA ILE A 71 3.06 7.94 -5.71
C ILE A 71 2.14 7.07 -6.57
N SER A 72 2.24 5.75 -6.46
CA SER A 72 1.36 4.80 -7.16
C SER A 72 -0.04 4.67 -6.54
N GLY A 73 -0.31 5.38 -5.44
CA GLY A 73 -1.59 5.30 -4.73
C GLY A 73 -1.88 3.97 -4.00
N ILE A 74 -0.89 3.07 -3.86
CA ILE A 74 -1.08 1.79 -3.13
C ILE A 74 -1.25 2.03 -1.64
N ILE A 75 -0.47 2.95 -1.08
CA ILE A 75 -0.56 3.34 0.33
C ILE A 75 -0.72 4.86 0.44
N PRO A 76 -1.50 5.36 1.41
CA PRO A 76 -1.54 6.79 1.70
C PRO A 76 -0.29 7.22 2.47
N GLN A 77 0.10 8.48 2.33
CA GLN A 77 1.05 9.17 3.21
C GLN A 77 0.44 9.44 4.59
N THR A 78 1.29 9.59 5.63
CA THR A 78 0.85 9.98 6.98
C THR A 78 0.57 11.48 7.07
N THR A 79 1.47 12.30 6.51
CA THR A 79 1.25 13.74 6.32
C THR A 79 1.87 14.20 5.00
N GLY A 80 1.56 15.42 4.63
CA GLY A 80 2.05 16.07 3.41
C GLY A 80 1.12 15.83 2.24
N TYR A 81 1.53 16.34 1.10
CA TYR A 81 0.71 16.41 -0.10
C TYR A 81 1.36 15.67 -1.26
N VAL A 82 0.55 14.89 -1.97
CA VAL A 82 0.94 14.19 -3.19
C VAL A 82 -0.11 14.50 -4.24
N ASP A 83 0.32 15.02 -5.38
CA ASP A 83 -0.50 15.25 -6.57
C ASP A 83 0.11 14.48 -7.73
N VAL A 84 -0.70 13.63 -8.36
CA VAL A 84 -0.31 12.76 -9.45
C VAL A 84 -1.32 12.95 -10.57
N ARG A 85 -0.85 13.46 -11.71
CA ARG A 85 -1.73 13.87 -12.81
C ARG A 85 -1.71 12.84 -13.93
N GLY A 86 -2.59 11.86 -13.87
CA GLY A 86 -2.73 10.80 -14.87
C GLY A 86 -2.61 9.41 -14.25
N ASP A 87 -2.87 8.40 -15.06
CA ASP A 87 -2.92 7.01 -14.60
C ASP A 87 -1.53 6.45 -14.32
N THR A 88 -1.38 5.82 -13.15
CA THR A 88 -0.13 5.17 -12.73
C THR A 88 -0.22 3.67 -12.90
N SER A 89 0.83 3.06 -13.43
CA SER A 89 1.04 1.60 -13.37
C SER A 89 2.35 1.30 -12.67
N ILE A 90 2.35 0.28 -11.82
CA ILE A 90 3.53 -0.13 -11.06
C ILE A 90 3.95 -1.56 -11.41
N VAL A 91 5.24 -1.70 -11.70
CA VAL A 91 5.93 -2.97 -11.85
C VAL A 91 6.84 -3.17 -10.66
N ALA A 92 6.52 -4.16 -9.83
CA ALA A 92 7.43 -4.65 -8.80
C ALA A 92 7.50 -6.18 -8.88
N ILE A 93 8.60 -6.78 -8.40
CA ILE A 93 8.91 -8.23 -8.43
C ILE A 93 7.75 -9.13 -7.90
N GLY A 94 6.80 -8.55 -7.14
CA GLY A 94 5.60 -9.24 -6.66
C GLY A 94 4.29 -8.46 -6.82
N ALA A 95 4.24 -7.43 -7.68
CA ALA A 95 3.09 -6.52 -7.74
C ALA A 95 1.80 -7.25 -8.12
N GLY A 96 0.91 -7.41 -7.15
CA GLY A 96 -0.54 -7.56 -7.35
C GLY A 96 -1.04 -8.85 -8.02
N LEU A 97 -0.18 -9.78 -8.42
CA LEU A 97 -0.64 -11.05 -9.00
C LEU A 97 -1.28 -11.93 -7.92
N LYS A 98 -2.49 -12.42 -8.17
CA LYS A 98 -3.20 -13.39 -7.35
C LYS A 98 -2.62 -14.78 -7.62
N LYS A 99 -1.94 -15.33 -6.62
CA LYS A 99 -1.24 -16.64 -6.69
C LYS A 99 -2.16 -17.81 -7.04
N ASN A 100 -3.44 -17.72 -6.69
CA ASN A 100 -4.42 -18.79 -6.95
C ASN A 100 -5.01 -18.72 -8.36
N LEU A 101 -4.81 -17.62 -9.08
CA LEU A 101 -5.29 -17.44 -10.45
C LEU A 101 -4.18 -17.77 -11.45
N THR A 102 -4.55 -18.13 -12.67
CA THR A 102 -3.62 -18.34 -13.79
C THR A 102 -3.00 -17.04 -14.27
N GLY A 103 -2.00 -17.12 -15.14
CA GLY A 103 -1.43 -15.96 -15.81
C GLY A 103 -2.49 -15.16 -16.58
N ARG A 104 -3.29 -15.83 -17.43
CA ARG A 104 -4.37 -15.18 -18.20
C ARG A 104 -5.42 -14.51 -17.32
N GLU A 105 -5.83 -15.18 -16.25
CA GLU A 105 -6.78 -14.60 -15.28
C GLU A 105 -6.20 -13.36 -14.58
N ASN A 106 -4.91 -13.38 -14.28
CA ASN A 106 -4.22 -12.21 -13.72
C ASN A 106 -4.10 -11.06 -14.72
N ILE A 107 -3.84 -11.35 -16.00
CA ILE A 107 -3.83 -10.34 -17.08
C ILE A 107 -5.20 -9.65 -17.12
N ARG A 108 -6.28 -10.44 -17.22
CA ARG A 108 -7.64 -9.90 -17.28
C ARG A 108 -8.01 -9.13 -16.01
N LEU A 109 -7.78 -9.70 -14.82
CA LEU A 109 -8.08 -9.05 -13.54
C LEU A 109 -7.40 -7.68 -13.42
N LYS A 110 -6.09 -7.61 -13.69
CA LYS A 110 -5.35 -6.36 -13.56
C LYS A 110 -5.79 -5.33 -14.60
N SER A 111 -6.02 -5.75 -15.84
CA SER A 111 -6.45 -4.86 -16.91
C SER A 111 -7.84 -4.27 -16.62
N LEU A 112 -8.76 -5.08 -16.08
CA LEU A 112 -10.08 -4.61 -15.59
C LEU A 112 -9.94 -3.59 -14.45
N MET A 113 -9.02 -3.83 -13.50
CA MET A 113 -8.74 -2.89 -12.41
C MET A 113 -8.19 -1.54 -12.90
N GLN A 114 -7.63 -1.50 -14.11
CA GLN A 114 -7.12 -0.30 -14.77
C GLN A 114 -8.18 0.34 -15.69
N GLY A 115 -9.43 -0.15 -15.66
CA GLY A 115 -10.54 0.42 -16.42
C GLY A 115 -10.67 -0.07 -17.86
N LEU A 116 -9.89 -1.07 -18.28
CA LEU A 116 -10.02 -1.65 -19.62
C LEU A 116 -11.27 -2.53 -19.73
N THR A 117 -11.90 -2.51 -20.90
CA THR A 117 -13.04 -3.39 -21.21
C THR A 117 -12.57 -4.79 -21.57
N ASN A 118 -13.43 -5.81 -21.41
CA ASN A 118 -13.10 -7.18 -21.82
C ASN A 118 -12.65 -7.26 -23.27
N LYS A 119 -13.28 -6.50 -24.17
CA LYS A 119 -12.89 -6.46 -25.59
C LYS A 119 -11.44 -5.99 -25.76
N GLN A 120 -11.07 -4.87 -25.15
CA GLN A 120 -9.69 -4.36 -25.22
C GLN A 120 -8.69 -5.37 -24.64
N ILE A 121 -9.07 -6.07 -23.57
CA ILE A 121 -8.24 -7.09 -22.93
C ILE A 121 -8.03 -8.28 -23.86
N ASP A 122 -9.08 -8.75 -24.52
CA ASP A 122 -9.01 -9.86 -25.46
C ASP A 122 -8.13 -9.48 -26.67
N ASP A 123 -8.26 -8.24 -27.17
CA ASP A 123 -7.47 -7.71 -28.29
C ASP A 123 -5.96 -7.63 -27.98
N MET A 124 -5.56 -7.46 -26.71
CA MET A 124 -4.15 -7.34 -26.29
C MET A 124 -3.61 -8.59 -25.56
N MET A 125 -4.45 -9.61 -25.34
CA MET A 125 -4.09 -10.77 -24.50
C MET A 125 -2.86 -11.48 -25.06
N ASP A 126 -2.85 -11.77 -26.35
CA ASP A 126 -1.76 -12.53 -26.97
C ASP A 126 -0.46 -11.71 -27.00
N ASP A 127 -0.53 -10.39 -27.22
CA ASP A 127 0.64 -9.51 -27.13
C ASP A 127 1.26 -9.52 -25.73
N ILE A 128 0.43 -9.46 -24.68
CA ILE A 128 0.89 -9.53 -23.28
C ILE A 128 1.56 -10.88 -23.01
N VAL A 129 0.97 -11.98 -23.48
CA VAL A 129 1.51 -13.33 -23.27
C VAL A 129 2.84 -13.52 -24.01
N ASN A 130 2.90 -13.09 -25.27
CA ASN A 130 4.10 -13.14 -26.11
C ASN A 130 5.23 -12.28 -25.56
N PHE A 131 4.91 -11.09 -25.02
CA PHE A 131 5.90 -10.23 -24.39
C PHE A 131 6.43 -10.84 -23.09
N ALA A 132 5.55 -11.43 -22.27
CA ALA A 132 5.93 -12.06 -21.00
C ALA A 132 6.85 -13.28 -21.19
N ASP A 133 6.70 -14.00 -22.32
CA ASP A 133 7.58 -15.10 -22.72
C ASP A 133 7.73 -16.16 -21.61
N ILE A 134 6.56 -16.68 -21.18
CA ILE A 134 6.44 -17.71 -20.13
C ILE A 134 5.85 -19.03 -20.67
N GLY A 135 5.58 -19.12 -21.97
CA GLY A 135 5.02 -20.30 -22.64
C GLY A 135 3.70 -20.78 -22.00
N ASP A 136 3.54 -22.11 -21.95
CA ASP A 136 2.33 -22.78 -21.44
C ASP A 136 2.02 -22.51 -19.96
N PHE A 137 2.98 -21.96 -19.21
CA PHE A 137 2.72 -21.56 -17.83
C PHE A 137 1.67 -20.47 -17.72
N VAL A 138 1.38 -19.72 -18.79
CA VAL A 138 0.32 -18.69 -18.78
C VAL A 138 -1.03 -19.23 -18.29
N ASP A 139 -1.32 -20.51 -18.56
CA ASP A 139 -2.56 -21.18 -18.16
C ASP A 139 -2.42 -21.94 -16.82
N GLN A 140 -1.26 -21.84 -16.17
CA GLN A 140 -1.00 -22.41 -14.86
C GLN A 140 -1.17 -21.36 -13.74
N PRO A 141 -1.61 -21.76 -12.53
CA PRO A 141 -1.73 -20.86 -11.38
C PRO A 141 -0.39 -20.18 -11.02
N VAL A 142 -0.40 -18.87 -10.80
CA VAL A 142 0.81 -18.06 -10.54
C VAL A 142 1.62 -18.54 -9.31
N LYS A 143 1.01 -19.28 -8.37
CA LYS A 143 1.73 -19.91 -7.25
C LYS A 143 2.87 -20.85 -7.70
N SER A 144 2.80 -21.43 -8.90
CA SER A 144 3.84 -22.30 -9.46
C SER A 144 4.97 -21.52 -10.16
N TYR A 145 4.82 -20.21 -10.36
CA TYR A 145 5.77 -19.42 -11.14
C TYR A 145 7.05 -19.12 -10.36
N SER A 146 8.18 -19.13 -11.08
CA SER A 146 9.42 -18.56 -10.57
C SER A 146 9.27 -17.04 -10.31
N THR A 147 10.20 -16.46 -9.57
CA THR A 147 10.25 -14.99 -9.36
C THR A 147 10.43 -14.24 -10.68
N GLY A 148 11.22 -14.79 -11.61
CA GLY A 148 11.40 -14.25 -12.95
C GLY A 148 10.10 -14.21 -13.74
N MET A 149 9.39 -15.34 -13.85
CA MET A 149 8.12 -15.41 -14.58
C MET A 149 7.06 -14.45 -14.03
N ARG A 150 6.95 -14.34 -12.69
CA ARG A 150 6.05 -13.36 -12.05
C ARG A 150 6.38 -11.93 -12.43
N SER A 151 7.66 -11.62 -12.51
CA SER A 151 8.14 -10.28 -12.85
C SER A 151 7.94 -9.98 -14.33
N ARG A 152 8.20 -10.95 -15.22
CA ARG A 152 7.93 -10.83 -16.66
C ARG A 152 6.47 -10.59 -16.96
N LEU A 153 5.57 -11.40 -16.37
CA LEU A 153 4.13 -11.22 -16.53
C LEU A 153 3.68 -9.88 -15.93
N GLY A 154 4.17 -9.53 -14.74
CA GLY A 154 3.85 -8.26 -14.09
C GLY A 154 4.27 -7.05 -14.93
N PHE A 155 5.47 -7.08 -15.51
CA PHE A 155 5.97 -6.04 -16.40
C PHE A 155 5.14 -5.99 -17.69
N SER A 156 4.91 -7.15 -18.32
CA SER A 156 4.13 -7.26 -19.56
C SER A 156 2.74 -6.64 -19.42
N ILE A 157 2.01 -6.96 -18.35
CA ILE A 157 0.70 -6.36 -18.10
C ILE A 157 0.83 -4.83 -17.94
N ALA A 158 1.78 -4.37 -17.13
CA ALA A 158 1.91 -2.95 -16.82
C ALA A 158 2.24 -2.08 -18.04
N VAL A 159 2.99 -2.62 -19.00
CA VAL A 159 3.36 -1.90 -20.22
C VAL A 159 2.22 -1.86 -21.25
N HIS A 160 1.44 -2.93 -21.38
CA HIS A 160 0.32 -2.95 -22.36
C HIS A 160 -0.91 -2.15 -21.92
N VAL A 161 -1.02 -1.80 -20.63
CA VAL A 161 -2.08 -0.91 -20.11
C VAL A 161 -1.90 0.55 -20.56
N ASN A 162 -0.75 0.91 -21.14
CA ASN A 162 -0.43 2.27 -21.63
C ASN A 162 -0.67 3.40 -20.59
N PRO A 163 -0.05 3.32 -19.40
CA PRO A 163 -0.23 4.32 -18.36
C PRO A 163 0.35 5.69 -18.77
N ASP A 164 0.03 6.73 -18.02
CA ASP A 164 0.70 8.03 -18.13
C ASP A 164 2.03 8.08 -17.37
N ILE A 165 2.07 7.32 -16.27
CA ILE A 165 3.21 7.24 -15.35
C ILE A 165 3.52 5.77 -15.09
N LEU A 166 4.72 5.35 -15.48
CA LEU A 166 5.21 3.99 -15.23
C LEU A 166 6.19 3.99 -14.06
N ILE A 167 5.91 3.20 -13.03
CA ILE A 167 6.76 3.04 -11.85
C ILE A 167 7.39 1.66 -11.89
N ILE A 168 8.72 1.59 -11.89
CA ILE A 168 9.46 0.32 -11.97
C ILE A 168 10.29 0.19 -10.69
N ASP A 169 9.92 -0.75 -9.82
CA ASP A 169 10.56 -1.00 -8.52
C ASP A 169 11.31 -2.33 -8.51
N GLU A 170 12.64 -2.25 -8.73
CA GLU A 170 13.58 -3.38 -8.79
C GLU A 170 13.19 -4.51 -9.77
N ALA A 171 12.26 -4.26 -10.69
CA ALA A 171 11.69 -5.30 -11.55
C ALA A 171 12.54 -5.66 -12.79
N LEU A 172 13.60 -4.90 -13.10
CA LEU A 172 14.43 -5.18 -14.28
C LEU A 172 15.56 -6.19 -14.02
N SER A 173 15.83 -6.55 -12.75
CA SER A 173 16.92 -7.48 -12.39
C SER A 173 16.48 -8.96 -12.35
N VAL A 174 15.28 -9.26 -12.81
CA VAL A 174 14.62 -10.58 -12.69
C VAL A 174 14.19 -11.05 -14.08
N GLY A 175 15.16 -11.38 -14.92
CA GLY A 175 14.96 -11.81 -16.30
C GLY A 175 16.27 -12.32 -16.91
N ASP A 176 16.19 -12.84 -18.14
CA ASP A 176 17.38 -13.06 -18.97
C ASP A 176 17.72 -11.78 -19.74
N ASP A 177 18.87 -11.77 -20.41
CA ASP A 177 19.33 -10.61 -21.18
C ASP A 177 18.34 -10.23 -22.29
N THR A 178 17.70 -11.21 -22.92
CA THR A 178 16.70 -11.00 -23.98
C THR A 178 15.49 -10.22 -23.46
N PHE A 179 14.90 -10.64 -22.34
CA PHE A 179 13.78 -9.95 -21.72
C PHE A 179 14.20 -8.56 -21.20
N TYR A 180 15.41 -8.45 -20.67
CA TYR A 180 15.95 -7.16 -20.25
C TYR A 180 16.04 -6.16 -21.41
N GLN A 181 16.49 -6.58 -22.60
CA GLN A 181 16.47 -5.72 -23.79
C GLN A 181 15.05 -5.30 -24.18
N LYS A 182 14.08 -6.24 -24.21
CA LYS A 182 12.66 -5.90 -24.45
C LYS A 182 12.15 -4.80 -23.50
N CYS A 183 12.52 -4.87 -22.22
CA CYS A 183 12.16 -3.85 -21.24
C CYS A 183 12.83 -2.50 -21.53
N LEU A 184 14.10 -2.50 -21.93
CA LEU A 184 14.81 -1.27 -22.29
C LEU A 184 14.21 -0.58 -23.51
N ASP A 185 13.93 -1.34 -24.57
CA ASP A 185 13.30 -0.85 -25.80
C ASP A 185 11.93 -0.24 -25.49
N TYR A 186 11.14 -0.91 -24.64
CA TYR A 186 9.86 -0.37 -24.19
C TYR A 186 10.04 0.93 -23.40
N ILE A 187 10.98 0.99 -22.46
CA ILE A 187 11.26 2.21 -21.68
C ILE A 187 11.64 3.36 -22.61
N GLN A 188 12.48 3.11 -23.62
CA GLN A 188 12.86 4.13 -24.60
C GLN A 188 11.65 4.60 -25.41
N LYS A 189 10.82 3.67 -25.92
CA LYS A 189 9.56 4.01 -26.60
C LYS A 189 8.67 4.89 -25.71
N PHE A 190 8.48 4.50 -24.46
CA PHE A 190 7.66 5.23 -23.50
C PHE A 190 8.20 6.65 -23.24
N LYS A 191 9.53 6.83 -23.21
CA LYS A 191 10.16 8.17 -23.16
C LYS A 191 9.87 8.97 -24.43
N THR A 192 9.96 8.36 -25.62
CA THR A 192 9.65 9.05 -26.90
C THR A 192 8.20 9.50 -27.00
N GLU A 193 7.28 8.79 -26.35
CA GLU A 193 5.85 9.14 -26.24
C GLU A 193 5.57 10.22 -25.17
N ASN A 194 6.61 10.84 -24.60
CA ASN A 194 6.51 11.88 -23.57
C ASN A 194 5.80 11.42 -22.28
N LYS A 195 5.90 10.12 -21.98
CA LYS A 195 5.37 9.52 -20.76
C LYS A 195 6.38 9.60 -19.62
N THR A 196 5.91 9.67 -18.38
CA THR A 196 6.77 9.86 -17.20
C THR A 196 7.14 8.51 -16.59
N ILE A 197 8.40 8.35 -16.16
CA ILE A 197 8.87 7.10 -15.55
C ILE A 197 9.46 7.39 -14.17
N ILE A 198 9.10 6.58 -13.18
CA ILE A 198 9.83 6.50 -11.90
C ILE A 198 10.58 5.18 -11.88
N PHE A 199 11.90 5.26 -11.83
CA PHE A 199 12.77 4.09 -11.84
C PHE A 199 13.46 3.92 -10.48
N VAL A 200 13.05 2.92 -9.71
CA VAL A 200 13.65 2.59 -8.41
C VAL A 200 14.62 1.42 -8.59
N SER A 201 15.91 1.68 -8.38
CA SER A 201 16.94 0.66 -8.51
C SER A 201 18.12 0.95 -7.58
N HIS A 202 18.78 -0.11 -7.14
CA HIS A 202 20.08 -0.04 -6.47
C HIS A 202 21.26 -0.15 -7.46
N ASN A 203 20.99 -0.42 -8.74
CA ASN A 203 22.00 -0.50 -9.81
C ASN A 203 22.23 0.88 -10.44
N LEU A 204 23.39 1.49 -10.15
CA LEU A 204 23.73 2.82 -10.64
C LEU A 204 23.98 2.87 -12.15
N HIS A 205 24.39 1.76 -12.77
CA HIS A 205 24.55 1.71 -14.22
C HIS A 205 23.19 1.89 -14.92
N GLN A 206 22.16 1.17 -14.47
CA GLN A 206 20.80 1.30 -15.01
C GLN A 206 20.23 2.71 -14.78
N ILE A 207 20.45 3.28 -13.59
CA ILE A 207 20.03 4.64 -13.28
C ILE A 207 20.68 5.65 -14.23
N ARG A 208 22.01 5.54 -14.45
CA ARG A 208 22.76 6.42 -15.36
C ARG A 208 22.32 6.32 -16.81
N LEU A 209 21.91 5.13 -17.25
CA LEU A 209 21.47 4.89 -18.62
C LEU A 209 20.05 5.42 -18.88
N LEU A 210 19.14 5.29 -17.91
CA LEU A 210 17.70 5.46 -18.15
C LEU A 210 17.13 6.78 -17.62
N CYS A 211 17.72 7.35 -16.58
CA CYS A 211 17.14 8.46 -15.83
C CYS A 211 17.71 9.81 -16.26
N ASP A 212 16.84 10.82 -16.33
CA ASP A 212 17.23 12.21 -16.62
C ASP A 212 17.61 12.95 -15.32
N LYS A 213 16.89 12.63 -14.24
CA LYS A 213 17.10 13.16 -12.89
C LYS A 213 17.11 12.02 -11.88
N VAL A 214 17.79 12.23 -10.76
CA VAL A 214 17.83 11.26 -9.67
C VAL A 214 17.49 11.93 -8.34
N ALA A 215 16.63 11.29 -7.56
CA ALA A 215 16.36 11.58 -6.16
C ALA A 215 17.08 10.56 -5.28
N TRP A 216 18.00 11.03 -4.44
CA TRP A 216 18.69 10.21 -3.46
C TRP A 216 17.99 10.27 -2.11
N ILE A 217 17.36 9.16 -1.73
CA ILE A 217 16.72 9.00 -0.43
C ILE A 217 17.64 8.22 0.52
N ASN A 218 17.88 8.80 1.70
CA ASN A 218 18.70 8.19 2.73
C ASN A 218 17.98 8.23 4.08
N TYR A 219 17.67 7.04 4.63
CA TYR A 219 17.00 6.89 5.93
C TYR A 219 15.74 7.76 6.10
N GLY A 220 14.90 7.82 5.07
CA GLY A 220 13.63 8.55 5.07
C GLY A 220 13.70 10.02 4.69
N VAL A 221 14.90 10.54 4.40
CA VAL A 221 15.10 11.95 3.99
C VAL A 221 15.58 11.99 2.54
N LEU A 222 15.06 12.95 1.77
CA LEU A 222 15.63 13.31 0.48
C LEU A 222 16.94 14.05 0.71
N ARG A 223 18.06 13.39 0.44
CA ARG A 223 19.40 13.96 0.67
C ARG A 223 19.81 14.89 -0.47
N ASP A 224 19.51 14.49 -1.69
CA ASP A 224 19.77 15.30 -2.87
C ASP A 224 18.82 14.93 -4.01
N ILE A 225 18.59 15.87 -4.93
CA ILE A 225 17.84 15.66 -6.16
C ILE A 225 18.38 16.55 -7.27
N GLY A 226 18.67 15.96 -8.42
CA GLY A 226 19.35 16.69 -9.49
C GLY A 226 19.74 15.81 -10.67
N PRO A 227 20.56 16.35 -11.60
CA PRO A 227 21.02 15.62 -12.78
C PRO A 227 21.65 14.29 -12.42
N THR A 228 21.30 13.23 -13.17
CA THR A 228 21.66 11.84 -12.87
C THR A 228 23.15 11.64 -12.56
N LYS A 229 24.04 12.23 -13.37
CA LYS A 229 25.49 12.08 -13.18
C LYS A 229 25.95 12.59 -11.81
N GLN A 230 25.60 13.83 -11.48
CA GLN A 230 25.99 14.48 -10.23
C GLN A 230 25.53 13.68 -9.00
N VAL A 231 24.23 13.39 -8.92
CA VAL A 231 23.66 12.73 -7.74
C VAL A 231 24.18 11.29 -7.59
N THR A 232 24.38 10.58 -8.71
CA THR A 232 24.91 9.21 -8.66
C THR A 232 26.38 9.18 -8.27
N ASP A 233 27.19 10.17 -8.66
CA ASP A 233 28.58 10.31 -8.21
C ASP A 233 28.65 10.57 -6.71
N GLU A 234 27.85 11.51 -6.18
CA GLU A 234 27.76 11.78 -4.74
C GLU A 234 27.31 10.55 -3.94
N TYR A 235 26.32 9.83 -4.45
CA TYR A 235 25.89 8.58 -3.85
C TYR A 235 26.98 7.50 -3.89
N GLN A 236 27.71 7.38 -5.00
CA GLN A 236 28.83 6.45 -5.12
C GLN A 236 29.93 6.77 -4.09
N HIS A 237 30.28 8.05 -3.92
CA HIS A 237 31.20 8.48 -2.86
C HIS A 237 30.71 8.08 -1.47
N PHE A 238 29.44 8.31 -1.17
CA PHE A 238 28.85 7.89 0.10
C PHE A 238 28.89 6.38 0.31
N THR A 239 28.57 5.59 -0.72
CA THR A 239 28.59 4.12 -0.58
C THR A 239 30.01 3.59 -0.42
N ASN A 240 31.01 4.18 -1.10
CA ASN A 240 32.42 3.83 -0.94
C ASN A 240 32.92 4.16 0.46
N TRP A 241 32.62 5.36 0.96
CA TRP A 241 32.89 5.75 2.34
C TRP A 241 32.19 4.80 3.34
N PHE A 242 30.91 4.50 3.15
CA PHE A 242 30.19 3.61 4.04
C PHE A 242 30.79 2.20 4.05
N LYS A 243 31.25 1.71 2.89
CA LYS A 243 31.92 0.41 2.75
C LYS A 243 33.30 0.39 3.43
N SER A 244 34.04 1.49 3.44
CA SER A 244 35.36 1.58 4.09
C SER A 244 35.30 1.63 5.62
N LEU A 245 34.14 1.95 6.21
CA LEU A 245 33.96 1.91 7.66
C LEU A 245 34.14 0.50 8.25
N SER A 246 34.72 0.44 9.46
CA SER A 246 34.79 -0.77 10.27
C SER A 246 33.39 -1.26 10.66
N ARG A 247 33.25 -2.56 10.97
CA ARG A 247 31.96 -3.15 11.39
C ARG A 247 31.32 -2.39 12.58
N PRO A 248 32.06 -2.01 13.65
CA PRO A 248 31.50 -1.20 14.73
C PRO A 248 30.98 0.17 14.26
N ASN A 249 31.73 0.87 13.41
CA ASN A 249 31.34 2.19 12.91
C ASN A 249 30.12 2.13 11.99
N LYS A 250 30.01 1.09 11.15
CA LYS A 250 28.81 0.82 10.34
C LYS A 250 27.58 0.63 11.22
N LYS A 251 27.69 -0.20 12.27
CA LYS A 251 26.59 -0.43 13.22
C LYS A 251 26.20 0.85 13.95
N LYS A 252 27.18 1.63 14.44
CA LYS A 252 26.94 2.91 15.09
C LYS A 252 26.20 3.88 14.17
N PHE A 253 26.68 4.06 12.93
CA PHE A 253 26.04 4.92 11.94
C PHE A 253 24.58 4.51 11.66
N GLN A 254 24.34 3.22 11.43
CA GLN A 254 22.99 2.70 11.17
C GLN A 254 22.07 2.90 12.39
N HIS A 255 22.59 2.66 13.60
CA HIS A 255 21.86 2.85 14.84
C HIS A 255 21.50 4.33 15.08
N ASP A 256 22.43 5.26 14.82
CA ASP A 256 22.17 6.69 14.98
C ASP A 256 21.11 7.17 13.98
N LYS A 257 21.16 6.69 12.73
CA LYS A 257 20.12 6.95 11.72
C LYS A 257 18.77 6.35 12.11
N ARG A 258 18.76 5.16 12.71
CA ARG A 258 17.53 4.54 13.23
C ARG A 258 16.92 5.38 14.36
N LYS A 259 17.73 5.83 15.33
CA LYS A 259 17.27 6.70 16.42
C LYS A 259 16.68 8.02 15.93
N ILE A 260 17.26 8.63 14.89
CA ILE A 260 16.69 9.84 14.27
C ILE A 260 15.28 9.56 13.74
N ARG A 261 15.05 8.39 13.13
CA ARG A 261 13.74 8.00 12.60
C ARG A 261 12.74 7.63 13.68
N GLU A 262 13.18 7.08 14.80
CA GLU A 262 12.31 6.77 15.94
C GLU A 262 11.91 8.05 16.70
N ASN A 263 12.82 9.02 16.79
CA ASN A 263 12.62 10.27 17.53
C ASN A 263 12.13 11.45 16.68
N PHE A 264 11.73 11.21 15.43
CA PHE A 264 11.25 12.27 14.54
C PHE A 264 9.92 12.85 15.05
N ASP A 265 9.93 14.12 15.47
CA ASP A 265 8.74 14.85 15.88
C ASP A 265 8.11 15.61 14.70
N ILE A 266 6.99 15.08 14.21
CA ILE A 266 6.20 15.66 13.13
C ILE A 266 5.73 17.09 13.45
N HIS A 267 5.39 17.40 14.70
CA HIS A 267 4.93 18.73 15.09
C HIS A 267 6.10 19.73 15.11
N ALA A 268 7.28 19.30 15.56
CA ALA A 268 8.50 20.13 15.43
C ALA A 268 8.84 20.41 13.97
N TYR A 269 8.75 19.39 13.11
CA TYR A 269 8.95 19.55 11.68
C TYR A 269 7.92 20.50 11.04
N GLN A 270 6.64 20.36 11.36
CA GLN A 270 5.58 21.27 10.90
C GLN A 270 5.85 22.73 11.33
N ARG A 271 6.27 22.95 12.59
CA ARG A 271 6.65 24.28 13.08
C ARG A 271 7.85 24.85 12.31
N LYS A 272 8.82 24.01 11.96
CA LYS A 272 9.98 24.39 11.14
C LYS A 272 9.55 24.87 9.76
N ILE A 273 8.71 24.08 9.06
CA ILE A 273 8.18 24.45 7.73
C ILE A 273 7.40 25.76 7.82
N ALA A 274 6.50 25.92 8.79
CA ALA A 274 5.74 27.17 8.96
C ALA A 274 6.64 28.40 9.19
N ARG A 275 7.76 28.25 9.90
CA ARG A 275 8.74 29.34 10.07
C ARG A 275 9.48 29.64 8.77
N GLN A 276 9.85 28.62 7.98
CA GLN A 276 10.52 28.81 6.69
C GLN A 276 9.59 29.50 5.69
N THR A 277 8.36 29.03 5.53
CA THR A 277 7.36 29.64 4.64
C THR A 277 7.07 31.09 5.01
N GLN A 278 6.97 31.41 6.31
CA GLN A 278 6.75 32.80 6.75
C GLN A 278 7.94 33.72 6.44
N LYS A 279 9.17 33.19 6.46
CA LYS A 279 10.38 33.96 6.08
C LYS A 279 10.42 34.23 4.59
N GLU A 280 10.05 33.25 3.77
CA GLU A 280 10.00 33.38 2.31
C GLU A 280 8.85 34.30 1.86
N HIS A 281 7.73 34.28 2.59
CA HIS A 281 6.54 35.08 2.29
C HIS A 281 6.12 35.93 3.51
N PRO A 282 6.83 37.03 3.82
CA PRO A 282 6.59 37.82 5.04
C PRO A 282 5.20 38.44 5.13
N LYS A 283 4.61 38.79 3.98
CA LYS A 283 3.29 39.43 3.87
C LYS A 283 2.13 38.41 3.95
N GLU A 284 2.44 37.12 3.95
CA GLU A 284 1.41 36.10 3.94
C GLU A 284 0.81 35.89 5.33
N HIS A 285 -0.50 36.07 5.45
CA HIS A 285 -1.23 35.82 6.68
C HIS A 285 -1.66 34.35 6.78
N ARG A 286 -1.84 33.87 8.02
CA ARG A 286 -2.31 32.50 8.33
C ARG A 286 -1.40 31.36 7.79
N VAL A 287 -0.10 31.59 7.65
CA VAL A 287 0.88 30.57 7.21
C VAL A 287 0.76 29.26 7.99
N ARG A 288 0.60 29.32 9.32
CA ARG A 288 0.41 28.12 10.16
C ARG A 288 -0.81 27.28 9.74
N ALA A 289 -1.92 27.93 9.40
CA ALA A 289 -3.14 27.24 8.96
C ALA A 289 -2.96 26.62 7.57
N LYS A 290 -2.28 27.32 6.66
CA LYS A 290 -1.93 26.79 5.32
C LYS A 290 -1.01 25.57 5.41
N VAL A 291 0.04 25.63 6.22
CA VAL A 291 0.95 24.49 6.45
C VAL A 291 0.21 23.33 7.10
N ARG A 292 -0.68 23.58 8.06
CA ARG A 292 -1.54 22.52 8.62
C ARG A 292 -2.43 21.89 7.54
N LYS A 293 -3.03 22.70 6.66
CA LYS A 293 -3.84 22.21 5.54
C LYS A 293 -3.00 21.40 4.54
N LEU A 294 -1.78 21.81 4.24
CA LEU A 294 -0.85 21.05 3.40
C LEU A 294 -0.54 19.67 4.02
N PHE A 295 -0.29 19.61 5.32
CA PHE A 295 0.09 18.38 5.99
C PHE A 295 -1.06 17.38 6.14
N TYR A 296 -2.28 17.85 6.36
CA TYR A 296 -3.40 16.98 6.75
C TYR A 296 -4.60 17.04 5.81
N GLY A 297 -4.63 17.97 4.85
CA GLY A 297 -5.80 18.22 4.00
C GLY A 297 -6.09 17.12 2.99
N SER A 298 -5.07 16.40 2.53
CA SER A 298 -5.19 15.25 1.62
C SER A 298 -5.10 13.90 2.31
N VAL A 299 -4.96 13.87 3.64
CA VAL A 299 -4.78 12.64 4.40
C VAL A 299 -6.15 12.14 4.86
N ILE A 300 -6.51 10.93 4.46
CA ILE A 300 -7.70 10.24 4.97
C ILE A 300 -7.38 9.82 6.42
N SER A 301 -8.15 10.31 7.40
CA SER A 301 -7.94 9.96 8.81
C SER A 301 -8.16 8.46 9.02
N GLU A 302 -7.09 7.72 9.31
CA GLU A 302 -7.16 6.29 9.67
C GLU A 302 -7.88 6.07 11.03
N LYS A 303 -7.98 7.11 11.87
CA LYS A 303 -8.70 7.03 13.15
C LYS A 303 -10.17 7.37 12.95
N MET A 304 -11.03 6.42 13.31
CA MET A 304 -12.48 6.63 13.42
C MET A 304 -12.76 7.81 14.35
N SER A 305 -13.66 8.72 13.93
CA SER A 305 -14.18 9.77 14.80
C SER A 305 -14.81 9.15 16.06
N LEU A 306 -14.91 9.92 17.14
CA LEU A 306 -15.56 9.44 18.38
C LEU A 306 -16.98 8.94 18.10
N SER A 307 -17.72 9.63 17.24
CA SER A 307 -19.06 9.25 16.78
C SER A 307 -19.06 7.89 16.10
N ASN A 308 -18.10 7.63 15.19
CA ASN A 308 -17.99 6.35 14.51
C ASN A 308 -17.57 5.23 15.46
N LYS A 309 -16.74 5.52 16.48
CA LYS A 309 -16.38 4.55 17.53
C LYS A 309 -17.58 4.16 18.37
N LEU A 310 -18.37 5.15 18.83
CA LEU A 310 -19.60 4.92 19.59
C LEU A 310 -20.60 4.09 18.77
N LEU A 311 -20.79 4.42 17.50
CA LEU A 311 -21.66 3.67 16.59
C LEU A 311 -21.18 2.22 16.41
N ALA A 312 -19.87 2.00 16.23
CA ALA A 312 -19.32 0.65 16.08
C ALA A 312 -19.51 -0.19 17.35
N VAL A 313 -19.27 0.38 18.54
CA VAL A 313 -19.53 -0.29 19.82
C VAL A 313 -21.01 -0.62 19.98
N PHE A 314 -21.90 0.32 19.64
CA PHE A 314 -23.34 0.12 19.68
C PHE A 314 -23.79 -1.02 18.75
N LEU A 315 -23.31 -1.05 17.49
CA LEU A 315 -23.57 -2.14 16.55
C LEU A 315 -23.06 -3.49 17.06
N MET A 316 -21.89 -3.51 17.69
CA MET A 316 -21.32 -4.74 18.25
C MET A 316 -22.17 -5.29 19.40
N ILE A 317 -22.63 -4.41 20.30
CA ILE A 317 -23.59 -4.77 21.36
C ILE A 317 -24.91 -5.26 20.77
N LEU A 318 -25.44 -4.58 19.74
CA LEU A 318 -26.68 -4.97 19.07
C LEU A 318 -26.56 -6.38 18.47
N ILE A 319 -25.45 -6.68 17.79
CA ILE A 319 -25.16 -8.01 17.23
C ILE A 319 -25.05 -9.05 18.33
N LEU A 320 -24.36 -8.74 19.44
CA LEU A 320 -24.26 -9.67 20.58
C LEU A 320 -25.62 -9.96 21.21
N VAL A 321 -26.46 -8.94 21.41
CA VAL A 321 -27.84 -9.10 21.91
C VAL A 321 -28.66 -9.94 20.94
N PHE A 322 -28.58 -9.67 19.64
CA PHE A 322 -29.30 -10.44 18.62
C PHE A 322 -28.85 -11.90 18.58
N CYS A 323 -27.54 -12.17 18.65
CA CYS A 323 -27.00 -13.52 18.75
C CYS A 323 -27.46 -14.23 20.03
N PHE A 324 -27.48 -13.54 21.16
CA PHE A 324 -27.91 -14.09 22.45
C PHE A 324 -29.41 -14.45 22.45
N VAL A 325 -30.24 -13.57 21.90
CA VAL A 325 -31.68 -13.82 21.72
C VAL A 325 -31.91 -15.02 20.80
N ASN A 326 -31.21 -15.10 19.67
CA ASN A 326 -31.32 -16.28 18.79
C ASN A 326 -30.85 -17.58 19.45
N LEU A 327 -29.74 -17.55 20.21
CA LEU A 327 -29.25 -18.73 20.94
C LEU A 327 -30.25 -19.21 22.01
N SER A 328 -30.95 -18.28 22.65
CA SER A 328 -31.94 -18.57 23.69
C SER A 328 -33.26 -19.14 23.15
N GLY A 329 -33.48 -19.11 21.84
CA GLY A 329 -34.70 -19.60 21.19
C GLY A 329 -35.94 -18.70 21.39
N TYR A 330 -35.76 -17.47 21.89
CA TYR A 330 -36.83 -16.47 21.98
C TYR A 330 -36.89 -15.61 20.71
N SER A 331 -38.08 -15.10 20.38
CA SER A 331 -38.21 -14.10 19.32
C SER A 331 -37.71 -12.73 19.81
N PHE A 332 -37.18 -11.92 18.89
CA PHE A 332 -36.71 -10.57 19.20
C PHE A 332 -37.80 -9.68 19.81
N SER A 333 -39.05 -9.83 19.35
CA SER A 333 -40.22 -9.12 19.90
C SER A 333 -40.52 -9.51 21.35
N TYR A 334 -40.29 -10.78 21.73
CA TYR A 334 -40.50 -11.25 23.09
C TYR A 334 -39.42 -10.72 24.05
N PHE A 335 -38.16 -10.69 23.61
CA PHE A 335 -37.05 -10.13 24.37
C PHE A 335 -37.24 -8.63 24.70
N LEU A 336 -37.71 -7.83 23.74
CA LEU A 336 -37.96 -6.40 23.95
C LEU A 336 -38.97 -6.13 25.07
N ASN A 337 -39.98 -7.00 25.19
CA ASN A 337 -41.03 -6.86 26.20
C ASN A 337 -40.66 -7.54 27.54
N ASN A 338 -39.73 -8.51 27.53
CA ASN A 338 -39.36 -9.32 28.70
C ASN A 338 -37.84 -9.57 28.78
N PRO A 339 -37.02 -8.53 29.00
CA PRO A 339 -35.56 -8.64 28.92
C PRO A 339 -34.94 -9.60 29.95
N THR A 340 -35.59 -9.81 31.11
CA THR A 340 -35.13 -10.70 32.18
C THR A 340 -35.42 -12.19 31.94
N SER A 341 -36.25 -12.53 30.95
CA SER A 341 -36.64 -13.91 30.65
C SER A 341 -35.54 -14.73 29.97
N VAL A 342 -34.53 -14.06 29.42
CA VAL A 342 -33.43 -14.68 28.67
C VAL A 342 -32.30 -15.16 29.59
N SER A 343 -32.16 -14.58 30.79
CA SER A 343 -31.16 -15.00 31.78
C SER A 343 -31.58 -16.20 32.63
N HIS A 344 -32.85 -16.62 32.57
CA HIS A 344 -33.39 -17.76 33.30
C HIS A 344 -34.14 -18.69 32.36
N PRO A 345 -33.55 -19.82 31.92
CA PRO A 345 -34.28 -20.81 31.13
C PRO A 345 -35.35 -21.47 32.01
N SER A 346 -36.61 -21.07 31.83
CA SER A 346 -37.75 -21.58 32.60
C SER A 346 -38.42 -22.81 31.98
N LYS A 347 -37.88 -23.38 30.90
CA LYS A 347 -38.39 -24.63 30.33
C LYS A 347 -37.89 -25.83 31.13
N ILE A 348 -38.60 -26.14 32.22
CA ILE A 348 -38.60 -27.48 32.80
C ILE A 348 -39.14 -28.42 31.72
N LEU A 349 -38.34 -29.42 31.31
CA LEU A 349 -38.77 -30.51 30.43
C LEU A 349 -39.98 -31.22 31.07
N LYS A 350 -41.18 -30.99 30.55
CA LYS A 350 -42.35 -31.80 30.92
C LYS A 350 -42.25 -33.14 30.18
N VAL A 351 -41.96 -34.21 30.91
CA VAL A 351 -42.07 -35.59 30.44
C VAL A 351 -43.57 -35.92 30.27
N PRO A 352 -44.04 -36.49 29.14
CA PRO A 352 -45.45 -36.81 28.96
C PRO A 352 -45.85 -37.97 29.90
N ASN A 353 -46.88 -37.75 30.71
CA ASN A 353 -47.44 -38.75 31.60
C ASN A 353 -48.34 -39.69 30.78
N ASN A 354 -47.99 -40.97 30.71
CA ASN A 354 -48.75 -42.01 30.01
C ASN A 354 -49.94 -42.43 30.89
N GLN A 355 -51.18 -42.09 30.50
CA GLN A 355 -52.40 -42.71 31.03
C GLN A 355 -53.38 -43.04 29.90
N THR A 356 -53.34 -44.31 29.51
CA THR A 356 -54.47 -45.24 29.31
C THR A 356 -55.86 -44.67 28.99
N HIS A 357 -56.40 -45.04 27.84
CA HIS A 357 -57.84 -45.25 27.67
C HIS A 357 -58.12 -46.55 26.92
N SER A 358 -58.70 -47.50 27.64
CA SER A 358 -59.49 -48.62 27.14
C SER A 358 -60.87 -48.10 26.72
N ASP A 359 -61.39 -48.52 25.55
CA ASP A 359 -62.70 -49.19 25.46
C ASP A 359 -63.17 -49.47 24.01
N ARG A 360 -63.73 -50.67 23.85
CA ARG A 360 -64.85 -51.10 22.96
C ARG A 360 -64.59 -51.65 21.55
N VAL A 361 -64.48 -52.98 21.55
CA VAL A 361 -65.13 -54.03 20.73
C VAL A 361 -66.32 -53.62 19.83
N GLY A 362 -66.33 -54.14 18.59
CA GLY A 362 -67.50 -54.39 17.72
C GLY A 362 -67.09 -55.02 16.37
N PRO A 363 -67.94 -55.82 15.70
CA PRO A 363 -67.65 -57.25 15.49
C PRO A 363 -67.27 -57.67 14.05
N GLY A 364 -66.75 -58.90 13.94
CA GLY A 364 -66.21 -59.50 12.71
C GLY A 364 -67.22 -60.01 11.68
N ARG A 365 -66.70 -60.19 10.46
CA ARG A 365 -67.21 -61.06 9.37
C ARG A 365 -66.05 -61.44 8.44
N LYS A 366 -65.44 -62.60 8.65
CA LYS A 366 -65.44 -63.78 7.74
C LYS A 366 -64.48 -64.83 8.26
#